data_AF-A0A6C0DQZ2-F1
#
_entry.id   AF-A0A6C0DQZ2-F1
#
_cell.length_a   1.000
_cell.length_b   1.000
_cell.length_c   1.000
_cell.angle_alpha   90.00
_cell.angle_beta   90.00
_cell.angle_gamma   90.00
#
_symmetry.space_group_name_H-M   'P 1'
#
loop_
_entity.id
_entity.type
_entity.pdbx_description
1 polymer ?
#
loop_
_entity_poly.entity_id
_entity_poly.type
_entity_poly.pdbx_seq_one_letter_code
_entity_poly.pdbx_strand_id
1 'polypeptide(L)'
;MGNVVDSSGNTIEKTSASASSSTNSIQDMFNTIFTSSNVVLILWFLAIYFVAYFIMKFFFSKNGETGGAPSMIGRILDALFLGGLLLYLIITYFTETDKTKFLQNTYSQFTTYVNDPSSFFTAILSIFLFYIVVYLFQLPMTDSTKPISIYLIETALWVVFMIIMFVDFFKYVLGVSITDVLSKLNILGTHPTFSVDASGHLIDASGNLVDASGNRIPKPTVSDASNCLATTGNPTDEVFNVSNNVYTYSDAQAVCKMYGAKLATYDQIEQAYQKGGEWCNYGWSDGQMAFFPTQKSTWTKLQATDNHKNDCGRPGVNGGFIANPYIKFGVNCYGQKPKPTADDLVKMNARQNTVYPQSAADIEMENKINQWKNTVSLNSYNNKTWSQY
;
A
#
# COMPACT_ATOMS: atom_id res chain seq x y z
N MET A 1 -13.83 -40.41 -24.23
CA MET A 1 -15.08 -39.65 -24.10
C MET A 1 -15.95 -40.04 -25.30
N GLY A 2 -17.05 -40.76 -25.07
CA GLY A 2 -17.87 -41.32 -26.15
C GLY A 2 -18.89 -40.31 -26.68
N ASN A 3 -18.98 -40.17 -28.00
CA ASN A 3 -20.01 -39.36 -28.65
C ASN A 3 -21.35 -40.12 -28.67
N VAL A 4 -22.44 -39.45 -28.32
CA VAL A 4 -23.80 -39.99 -28.40
C VAL A 4 -24.31 -39.76 -29.83
N VAL A 5 -24.78 -40.83 -30.47
CA VAL A 5 -25.26 -40.87 -31.85
C VAL A 5 -26.73 -41.24 -31.83
N ASP A 6 -27.55 -40.62 -32.68
CA ASP A 6 -28.97 -40.97 -32.78
C ASP A 6 -29.22 -42.26 -33.60
N SER A 7 -30.47 -42.73 -33.62
CA SER A 7 -30.90 -43.96 -34.30
C SER A 7 -30.78 -43.91 -35.85
N SER A 8 -30.32 -42.78 -36.40
CA SER A 8 -30.07 -42.59 -37.83
C SER A 8 -28.58 -42.37 -38.13
N GLY A 9 -27.70 -42.47 -37.12
CA GLY A 9 -26.24 -42.41 -37.28
C GLY A 9 -25.66 -41.00 -37.29
N ASN A 10 -26.40 -39.97 -36.87
CA ASN A 10 -25.90 -38.59 -36.82
C ASN A 10 -25.37 -38.22 -35.44
N THR A 11 -24.24 -37.50 -35.40
CA THR A 11 -23.63 -36.98 -34.17
C THR A 11 -24.41 -35.76 -33.70
N ILE A 12 -25.00 -35.80 -32.50
CA ILE A 12 -25.75 -34.69 -31.94
C ILE A 12 -24.80 -33.75 -31.18
N GLU A 13 -24.62 -32.52 -31.66
CA GLU A 13 -23.98 -31.45 -30.88
C GLU A 13 -24.88 -31.07 -29.71
N LYS A 14 -24.32 -31.16 -28.50
CA LYS A 14 -25.02 -30.83 -27.26
C LYS A 14 -25.07 -29.31 -27.07
N THR A 15 -26.05 -28.64 -27.69
CA THR A 15 -26.31 -27.23 -27.39
C THR A 15 -27.02 -27.12 -26.04
N SER A 16 -26.26 -26.90 -24.97
CA SER A 16 -26.82 -26.55 -23.67
C SER A 16 -27.30 -25.10 -23.69
N ALA A 17 -28.61 -24.90 -23.83
CA ALA A 17 -29.27 -23.64 -23.52
C ALA A 17 -29.10 -23.35 -22.02
N SER A 18 -28.23 -22.40 -21.68
CA SER A 18 -28.11 -21.88 -20.31
C SER A 18 -29.21 -20.87 -20.04
N ALA A 19 -30.09 -21.21 -19.10
CA ALA A 19 -30.99 -20.27 -18.46
C ALA A 19 -30.17 -19.33 -17.55
N SER A 20 -29.81 -18.14 -18.04
CA SER A 20 -29.31 -17.02 -17.22
C SER A 20 -29.56 -15.67 -17.91
N SER A 21 -30.79 -15.16 -17.87
CA SER A 21 -31.13 -13.89 -18.56
C SER A 21 -31.84 -12.84 -17.69
N SER A 22 -31.59 -12.81 -16.38
CA SER A 22 -32.18 -11.79 -15.49
C SER A 22 -31.15 -11.01 -14.68
N THR A 23 -30.01 -11.64 -14.34
CA THR A 23 -28.88 -10.95 -13.69
C THR A 23 -28.03 -10.15 -14.68
N ASN A 24 -27.94 -10.59 -15.93
CA ASN A 24 -27.16 -9.92 -16.95
C ASN A 24 -27.79 -8.58 -17.38
N SER A 25 -29.12 -8.46 -17.41
CA SER A 25 -29.77 -7.22 -17.87
C SER A 25 -29.54 -6.03 -16.94
N ILE A 26 -29.57 -6.25 -15.61
CA ILE A 26 -29.32 -5.18 -14.63
C ILE A 26 -27.83 -4.82 -14.60
N GLN A 27 -26.95 -5.82 -14.66
CA GLN A 27 -25.51 -5.61 -14.72
C GLN A 27 -25.10 -4.88 -16.01
N ASP A 28 -25.68 -5.25 -17.15
CA ASP A 28 -25.44 -4.62 -18.44
C ASP A 28 -26.00 -3.20 -18.48
N MET A 29 -27.19 -2.97 -17.92
CA MET A 29 -27.74 -1.61 -17.75
C MET A 29 -26.85 -0.76 -16.85
N PHE A 30 -26.38 -1.30 -15.72
CA PHE A 30 -25.51 -0.59 -14.80
C PHE A 30 -24.16 -0.25 -15.45
N ASN A 31 -23.53 -1.22 -16.13
CA ASN A 31 -22.27 -1.01 -16.84
C ASN A 31 -22.40 -0.05 -18.02
N THR A 32 -23.56 0.02 -18.66
CA THR A 32 -23.84 0.96 -19.75
C THR A 32 -24.08 2.37 -19.24
N ILE A 33 -24.76 2.52 -18.09
CA ILE A 33 -25.09 3.82 -17.49
C ILE A 33 -23.90 4.40 -16.73
N PHE A 34 -23.19 3.60 -15.93
CA PHE A 34 -22.09 4.01 -15.06
C PHE A 34 -20.71 3.71 -15.67
N THR A 35 -20.52 4.06 -16.94
CA THR A 35 -19.16 4.11 -17.51
C THR A 35 -18.34 5.20 -16.80
N SER A 36 -17.03 5.05 -16.73
CA SER A 36 -16.13 6.04 -16.10
C SER A 36 -16.34 7.46 -16.66
N SER A 37 -16.68 7.58 -17.95
CA SER A 37 -17.02 8.85 -18.59
C SER A 37 -18.40 9.39 -18.15
N ASN A 38 -19.42 8.53 -18.05
CA ASN A 38 -20.75 8.94 -17.61
C ASN A 38 -20.79 9.34 -16.14
N VAL A 39 -20.01 8.68 -15.28
CA VAL A 39 -19.87 9.06 -13.86
C VAL A 39 -19.29 10.48 -13.74
N VAL A 40 -18.28 10.83 -14.56
CA VAL A 40 -17.75 12.19 -14.59
C VAL A 40 -18.81 13.20 -15.04
N LEU A 41 -19.65 12.86 -16.03
CA LEU A 41 -20.76 13.72 -16.46
C LEU A 41 -21.82 13.90 -15.37
N ILE A 42 -22.14 12.84 -14.62
CA ILE A 42 -23.08 12.90 -13.49
C ILE A 42 -22.51 13.80 -12.38
N LEU A 43 -21.22 13.68 -12.06
CA LEU A 43 -20.57 14.56 -11.09
C LEU A 43 -20.63 16.03 -11.52
N TRP A 44 -20.43 16.32 -12.80
CA TRP A 44 -20.59 17.65 -13.37
C TRP A 44 -22.02 18.18 -13.29
N PHE A 45 -23.00 17.34 -13.63
CA PHE A 45 -24.41 17.70 -13.51
C PHE A 45 -24.78 18.05 -12.07
N LEU A 46 -24.34 17.25 -11.10
CA LEU A 46 -24.54 17.51 -9.68
C LEU A 46 -23.85 18.80 -9.25
N ALA A 47 -22.59 19.03 -9.66
CA ALA A 47 -21.86 20.25 -9.33
C ALA A 47 -22.58 21.51 -9.87
N ILE A 48 -23.04 21.48 -11.12
CA ILE A 48 -23.80 22.57 -11.74
C ILE A 48 -25.15 22.75 -11.04
N TYR A 49 -25.85 21.67 -10.71
CA TYR A 49 -27.11 21.72 -9.96
C TYR A 49 -26.92 22.40 -8.59
N PHE A 50 -25.88 22.03 -7.83
CA PHE A 50 -25.59 22.65 -6.54
C PHE A 50 -25.24 24.14 -6.68
N VAL A 51 -24.50 24.53 -7.72
CA VAL A 51 -24.22 25.94 -7.99
C VAL A 51 -25.48 26.70 -8.38
N ALA A 52 -26.32 26.14 -9.25
CA ALA A 52 -27.59 26.76 -9.65
C ALA A 52 -28.53 26.89 -8.45
N TYR A 53 -28.65 25.85 -7.63
CA TYR A 53 -29.41 25.88 -6.38
C TYR A 53 -28.86 26.94 -5.40
N PHE A 54 -27.53 27.04 -5.28
CA PHE A 54 -26.88 28.06 -4.45
C PHE A 54 -27.18 29.48 -4.96
N ILE A 55 -27.00 29.74 -6.26
CA ILE A 55 -27.31 31.04 -6.89
C ILE A 55 -28.78 31.37 -6.67
N MET A 56 -29.69 30.40 -6.89
CA MET A 56 -31.11 30.58 -6.63
C MET A 56 -31.38 30.92 -5.16
N LYS A 57 -30.78 30.22 -4.19
CA LYS A 57 -30.98 30.50 -2.76
C LYS A 57 -30.33 31.81 -2.31
N PHE A 58 -29.19 32.19 -2.90
CA PHE A 58 -28.47 33.42 -2.61
C PHE A 58 -29.24 34.66 -3.10
N PHE A 59 -29.78 34.62 -4.33
CA PHE A 59 -30.50 35.75 -4.93
C PHE A 59 -32.02 35.75 -4.64
N PHE A 60 -32.65 34.58 -4.49
CA PHE A 60 -34.10 34.45 -4.27
C PHE A 60 -34.50 34.10 -2.84
N SER A 61 -33.58 34.08 -1.85
CA SER A 61 -34.00 34.16 -0.44
C SER A 61 -34.48 35.58 -0.14
N LYS A 62 -35.73 35.82 -0.55
CA LYS A 62 -36.49 37.05 -0.35
C LYS A 62 -36.42 37.46 1.12
N ASN A 63 -36.23 38.76 1.34
CA ASN A 63 -36.25 39.48 2.61
C ASN A 63 -37.51 39.18 3.46
N GLY A 64 -37.55 38.01 4.08
CA GLY A 64 -38.61 37.57 4.97
C GLY A 64 -38.00 37.05 6.26
N GLU A 65 -38.01 37.93 7.26
CA GLU A 65 -37.89 37.67 8.70
C GLU A 65 -36.49 37.52 9.30
N THR A 66 -36.11 38.59 10.02
CA THR A 66 -35.07 38.69 11.07
C THR A 66 -33.62 38.40 10.68
N GLY A 67 -33.04 39.28 9.86
CA GLY A 67 -31.62 39.27 9.52
C GLY A 67 -30.71 39.74 10.66
N GLY A 68 -30.21 38.80 11.45
CA GLY A 68 -29.01 38.99 12.28
C GLY A 68 -27.73 38.66 11.50
N ALA A 69 -26.60 39.28 11.85
CA ALA A 69 -25.25 38.96 11.34
C ALA A 69 -24.92 37.45 11.18
N PRO A 70 -25.38 36.51 12.05
CA PRO A 70 -25.16 35.08 11.85
C PRO A 70 -25.65 34.51 10.51
N SER A 71 -26.68 35.08 9.88
CA SER A 71 -27.18 34.58 8.60
C SER A 71 -26.29 34.97 7.41
N MET A 72 -25.46 36.01 7.52
CA MET A 72 -24.54 36.42 6.45
C MET A 72 -23.25 35.59 6.44
N ILE A 73 -22.70 35.28 7.62
CA ILE A 73 -21.47 34.49 7.74
C ILE A 73 -21.65 33.08 7.17
N GLY A 74 -22.77 32.43 7.47
CA GLY A 74 -23.10 31.11 6.91
C GLY A 74 -23.21 31.12 5.38
N ARG A 75 -23.81 32.17 4.80
CA ARG A 75 -23.94 32.33 3.34
C ARG A 75 -22.59 32.54 2.66
N ILE A 76 -21.67 33.27 3.29
CA ILE A 76 -20.31 33.48 2.78
C ILE A 76 -19.51 32.18 2.84
N LEU A 77 -19.59 31.43 3.95
CA LEU A 77 -18.95 30.13 4.09
C LEU A 77 -19.45 29.14 3.04
N ASP A 78 -20.76 29.08 2.81
CA ASP A 78 -21.35 28.24 1.77
C ASP A 78 -20.88 28.65 0.36
N ALA A 79 -20.78 29.96 0.09
CA ALA A 79 -20.27 30.49 -1.18
C ALA A 79 -18.82 30.08 -1.44
N LEU A 80 -17.96 30.25 -0.41
CA LEU A 80 -16.54 29.90 -0.49
C LEU A 80 -16.33 28.40 -0.64
N PHE A 81 -17.07 27.59 0.11
CA PHE A 81 -16.96 26.15 0.06
C PHE A 81 -17.43 25.58 -1.29
N LEU A 82 -18.66 25.93 -1.72
CA LEU A 82 -19.22 25.42 -2.98
C LEU A 82 -18.49 25.99 -4.20
N GLY A 83 -18.13 27.27 -4.16
CA GLY A 83 -17.33 27.90 -5.22
C GLY A 83 -15.93 27.31 -5.31
N GLY A 84 -15.27 27.06 -4.18
CA GLY A 84 -13.97 26.40 -4.12
C GLY A 84 -14.03 24.95 -4.61
N LEU A 85 -15.06 24.19 -4.20
CA LEU A 85 -15.29 22.82 -4.68
C LEU A 85 -15.50 22.79 -6.20
N LEU A 86 -16.33 23.70 -6.74
CA LEU A 86 -16.53 23.82 -8.17
C LEU A 86 -15.22 24.16 -8.90
N LEU A 87 -14.46 25.14 -8.40
CA LEU A 87 -13.18 25.53 -8.97
C LEU A 87 -12.19 24.36 -8.97
N TYR A 88 -12.12 23.61 -7.87
CA TYR A 88 -11.29 22.42 -7.76
C TYR A 88 -11.69 21.34 -8.79
N LEU A 89 -12.99 21.07 -8.95
CA LEU A 89 -13.51 20.14 -9.95
C LEU A 89 -13.20 20.61 -11.38
N ILE A 90 -13.32 21.91 -11.67
CA ILE A 90 -12.92 22.51 -12.96
C ILE A 90 -11.43 22.29 -13.20
N ILE A 91 -10.56 22.67 -12.27
CA ILE A 91 -9.12 22.56 -12.44
C ILE A 91 -8.73 21.10 -12.65
N THR A 92 -9.13 20.20 -11.75
CA THR A 92 -8.81 18.77 -11.86
C THR A 92 -9.30 18.16 -13.18
N TYR A 93 -10.50 18.53 -13.62
CA TYR A 93 -11.02 18.08 -14.90
C TYR A 93 -10.23 18.61 -16.09
N PHE A 94 -9.83 19.89 -16.13
CA PHE A 94 -9.09 20.44 -17.27
C PHE A 94 -7.59 20.10 -17.26
N THR A 95 -7.01 19.84 -16.09
CA THR A 95 -5.59 19.49 -15.95
C THR A 95 -5.31 18.02 -16.28
N GLU A 96 -6.23 17.09 -15.97
CA GLU A 96 -5.99 15.67 -16.20
C GLU A 96 -6.36 15.23 -17.63
N THR A 97 -5.40 14.64 -18.36
CA THR A 97 -5.62 14.11 -19.71
C THR A 97 -6.46 12.84 -19.73
N ASP A 98 -6.35 12.01 -18.68
CA ASP A 98 -7.16 10.81 -18.50
C ASP A 98 -8.25 11.02 -17.45
N LYS A 99 -9.49 11.20 -17.92
CA LYS A 99 -10.65 11.50 -17.07
C LYS A 99 -11.00 10.38 -16.09
N THR A 100 -10.46 9.17 -16.29
CA THR A 100 -10.73 8.02 -15.41
C THR A 100 -9.78 7.96 -14.20
N LYS A 101 -8.60 8.58 -14.31
CA LYS A 101 -7.60 8.60 -13.22
C LYS A 101 -8.10 9.33 -11.98
N PHE A 102 -8.91 10.37 -12.13
CA PHE A 102 -9.48 11.07 -10.98
C PHE A 102 -10.32 10.12 -10.13
N LEU A 103 -11.29 9.44 -10.75
CA LEU A 103 -12.16 8.48 -10.05
C LEU A 103 -11.37 7.32 -9.48
N GLN A 104 -10.40 6.79 -10.22
CA GLN A 104 -9.56 5.69 -9.75
C GLN A 104 -8.68 6.10 -8.57
N ASN A 105 -8.08 7.29 -8.61
CA ASN A 105 -7.25 7.80 -7.54
C ASN A 105 -8.08 8.10 -6.28
N THR A 106 -9.23 8.75 -6.43
CA THR A 106 -10.15 8.99 -5.30
C THR A 106 -10.65 7.68 -4.71
N TYR A 107 -11.03 6.70 -5.52
CA TYR A 107 -11.45 5.38 -5.06
C TYR A 107 -10.31 4.63 -4.35
N SER A 108 -9.10 4.66 -4.91
CA SER A 108 -7.92 4.02 -4.31
C SER A 108 -7.55 4.65 -2.96
N GLN A 109 -7.56 5.98 -2.87
CA GLN A 109 -7.30 6.69 -1.62
C GLN A 109 -8.36 6.36 -0.57
N PHE A 110 -9.64 6.37 -0.95
CA PHE A 110 -10.74 6.04 -0.06
C PHE A 110 -10.66 4.59 0.45
N THR A 111 -10.44 3.62 -0.45
CA THR A 111 -10.35 2.20 -0.07
C THR A 111 -9.10 1.92 0.77
N THR A 112 -7.97 2.55 0.46
CA THR A 112 -6.74 2.46 1.28
C THR A 112 -6.99 3.01 2.67
N TYR A 113 -7.63 4.17 2.78
CA TYR A 113 -8.00 4.76 4.06
C TYR A 113 -8.94 3.83 4.83
N VAL A 114 -10.09 3.45 4.28
CA VAL A 114 -11.07 2.59 4.98
C VAL A 114 -10.49 1.24 5.41
N ASN A 115 -9.48 0.72 4.73
CA ASN A 115 -8.82 -0.54 5.08
C ASN A 115 -7.72 -0.44 6.14
N ASP A 116 -7.26 0.76 6.47
CA ASP A 116 -6.20 0.96 7.46
C ASP A 116 -6.76 0.80 8.89
N PRO A 117 -6.13 0.00 9.77
CA PRO A 117 -6.58 -0.16 11.15
C PRO A 117 -6.66 1.16 11.95
N SER A 118 -5.86 2.15 11.58
CA SER A 118 -5.83 3.46 12.24
C SER A 118 -7.00 4.36 11.81
N SER A 119 -7.74 4.00 10.77
CA SER A 119 -8.81 4.84 10.22
C SER A 119 -9.97 5.06 11.16
N PHE A 120 -10.29 4.08 12.00
CA PHE A 120 -11.28 4.26 13.07
C PHE A 120 -10.90 5.40 14.02
N PHE A 121 -9.65 5.41 14.49
CA PHE A 121 -9.15 6.43 15.43
C PHE A 121 -9.01 7.79 14.76
N THR A 122 -8.50 7.83 13.53
CA THR A 122 -8.36 9.09 12.79
C THR A 122 -9.72 9.68 12.43
N ALA A 123 -10.74 8.87 12.12
CA ALA A 123 -12.10 9.34 11.86
C ALA A 123 -12.74 9.97 13.11
N ILE A 124 -12.64 9.31 14.29
CA ILE A 124 -13.11 9.87 15.56
C ILE A 124 -12.41 11.20 15.86
N LEU A 125 -11.09 11.23 15.71
CA LEU A 125 -10.30 12.44 15.92
C LEU A 125 -10.73 13.55 14.96
N SER A 126 -11.01 13.22 13.69
CA SER A 126 -11.46 14.18 12.68
C SER A 126 -12.83 14.78 13.01
N ILE A 127 -13.77 13.95 13.49
CA ILE A 127 -15.08 14.41 13.98
C ILE A 127 -14.90 15.35 15.17
N PHE A 128 -14.08 14.96 16.15
CA PHE A 128 -13.81 15.79 17.32
C PHE A 128 -13.16 17.14 16.96
N LEU A 129 -12.15 17.12 16.10
CA LEU A 129 -11.49 18.32 15.60
C LEU A 129 -12.46 19.22 14.82
N PHE A 130 -13.35 18.65 14.02
CA PHE A 130 -14.37 19.40 13.31
C PHE A 130 -15.29 20.16 14.28
N TYR A 131 -15.81 19.49 15.31
CA TYR A 131 -16.66 20.17 16.30
C TYR A 131 -15.89 21.22 17.13
N ILE A 132 -14.60 21.01 17.40
CA ILE A 132 -13.73 22.03 18.01
C ILE A 132 -13.63 23.26 17.11
N VAL A 133 -13.36 23.08 15.82
CA VAL A 133 -13.25 24.19 14.86
C VAL A 133 -14.57 24.94 14.79
N VAL A 134 -15.69 24.24 14.62
CA VAL A 134 -17.03 24.84 14.60
C VAL A 134 -17.30 25.66 15.87
N TYR A 135 -16.93 25.13 17.04
CA TYR A 135 -17.06 25.82 18.32
C TYR A 135 -16.16 27.06 18.43
N LEU A 136 -14.88 26.94 18.05
CA LEU A 136 -13.90 28.03 18.09
C LEU A 136 -14.29 29.21 17.20
N PHE A 137 -14.80 28.93 16.01
CA PHE A 137 -15.26 29.96 15.06
C PHE A 137 -16.70 30.41 15.31
N GLN A 138 -17.35 29.91 16.37
CA GLN A 138 -18.73 30.24 16.75
C GLN A 138 -19.73 30.07 15.60
N LEU A 139 -19.56 29.00 14.81
CA LEU A 139 -20.41 28.76 13.64
C LEU A 139 -21.80 28.26 14.09
N PRO A 140 -22.89 28.73 13.46
CA PRO A 140 -24.24 28.31 13.82
C PRO A 140 -24.45 26.81 13.55
N MET A 141 -24.93 26.08 14.57
CA MET A 141 -25.18 24.63 14.53
C MET A 141 -26.65 24.25 14.74
N THR A 142 -27.56 25.22 14.85
CA THR A 142 -29.00 24.95 14.98
C THR A 142 -29.63 24.64 13.62
N ASP A 143 -30.62 23.76 13.58
CA ASP A 143 -31.23 23.27 12.33
C ASP A 143 -31.73 24.38 11.39
N SER A 144 -32.17 25.51 11.94
CA SER A 144 -32.68 26.65 11.17
C SER A 144 -31.60 27.58 10.63
N THR A 145 -30.39 27.58 11.21
CA THR A 145 -29.32 28.53 10.85
C THR A 145 -28.02 27.89 10.40
N LYS A 146 -27.94 26.54 10.44
CA LYS A 146 -26.78 25.77 10.04
C LYS A 146 -26.43 26.02 8.56
N PRO A 147 -25.18 26.40 8.24
CA PRO A 147 -24.74 26.52 6.86
C PRO A 147 -24.75 25.16 6.15
N ILE A 148 -25.02 25.15 4.84
CA ILE A 148 -25.10 23.92 4.06
C ILE A 148 -23.74 23.20 4.04
N SER A 149 -22.65 23.95 3.94
CA SER A 149 -21.28 23.43 4.01
C SER A 149 -21.03 22.63 5.29
N ILE A 150 -21.41 23.18 6.44
CA ILE A 150 -21.28 22.52 7.75
C ILE A 150 -22.15 21.25 7.82
N TYR A 151 -23.39 21.31 7.31
CA TYR A 151 -24.26 20.14 7.22
C TYR A 151 -23.67 19.02 6.34
N LEU A 152 -23.13 19.36 5.17
CA LEU A 152 -22.52 18.40 4.25
C LEU A 152 -21.26 17.76 4.84
N ILE A 153 -20.37 18.55 5.44
CA ILE A 153 -19.14 18.06 6.06
C ILE A 153 -19.48 17.13 7.23
N GLU A 154 -20.39 17.54 8.12
CA GLU A 154 -20.81 16.71 9.26
C GLU A 154 -21.41 15.38 8.79
N THR A 155 -22.33 15.43 7.82
CA THR A 155 -22.95 14.22 7.26
C THR A 155 -21.92 13.30 6.62
N ALA A 156 -20.98 13.85 5.85
CA ALA A 156 -19.92 13.08 5.21
C ALA A 156 -19.01 12.40 6.25
N LEU A 157 -18.63 13.09 7.33
CA LEU A 157 -17.83 12.53 8.42
C LEU A 157 -18.54 11.33 9.08
N TRP A 158 -19.83 11.45 9.39
CA TRP A 158 -20.59 10.35 9.97
C TRP A 158 -20.80 9.18 9.02
N VAL A 159 -21.06 9.45 7.74
CA VAL A 159 -21.19 8.39 6.72
C VAL A 159 -19.88 7.62 6.58
N VAL A 160 -18.74 8.32 6.47
CA VAL A 160 -17.42 7.68 6.38
C VAL A 160 -17.12 6.87 7.65
N PHE A 161 -17.40 7.42 8.83
CA PHE A 161 -17.23 6.69 10.09
C PHE A 161 -18.08 5.41 10.15
N MET A 162 -19.33 5.47 9.71
CA MET A 162 -20.20 4.29 9.63
C MET A 162 -19.67 3.24 8.65
N ILE A 163 -19.15 3.66 7.50
CA ILE A 163 -18.52 2.74 6.54
C ILE A 163 -17.29 2.07 7.15
N ILE A 164 -16.43 2.82 7.86
CA ILE A 164 -15.26 2.27 8.54
C ILE A 164 -15.69 1.24 9.59
N MET A 165 -16.65 1.58 10.46
CA MET A 165 -17.15 0.62 11.46
C MET A 165 -17.70 -0.65 10.82
N PHE A 166 -18.40 -0.52 9.70
CA PHE A 166 -18.92 -1.67 8.96
C PHE A 166 -17.78 -2.52 8.38
N VAL A 167 -16.80 -1.92 7.70
CA VAL A 167 -15.66 -2.66 7.13
C VAL A 167 -14.82 -3.32 8.22
N ASP A 168 -14.53 -2.62 9.31
CA ASP A 168 -13.78 -3.13 10.44
C ASP A 168 -14.51 -4.28 11.13
N PHE A 169 -15.83 -4.22 11.26
CA PHE A 169 -16.62 -5.32 11.79
C PHE A 169 -16.43 -6.59 10.95
N PHE A 170 -16.59 -6.52 9.63
CA PHE A 170 -16.42 -7.70 8.79
C PHE A 170 -14.96 -8.19 8.79
N LYS A 171 -14.00 -7.27 8.79
CA LYS A 171 -12.57 -7.62 8.77
C LYS A 171 -12.11 -8.25 10.08
N TYR A 172 -12.41 -7.64 11.21
CA TYR A 172 -11.87 -8.03 12.52
C TYR A 172 -12.78 -8.96 13.32
N VAL A 173 -14.10 -8.88 13.13
CA VAL A 173 -15.06 -9.77 13.81
C VAL A 173 -15.35 -11.01 12.98
N LEU A 174 -15.60 -10.85 11.67
CA LEU A 174 -15.95 -11.97 10.79
C LEU A 174 -14.75 -12.57 10.04
N GLY A 175 -13.59 -11.92 10.07
CA GLY A 175 -12.38 -12.38 9.35
C GLY A 175 -12.51 -12.27 7.82
N VAL A 176 -13.45 -11.46 7.32
CA VAL A 176 -13.73 -11.29 5.89
C VAL A 176 -13.42 -9.85 5.47
N SER A 177 -12.50 -9.69 4.51
CA SER A 177 -12.20 -8.38 3.91
C SER A 177 -13.25 -8.02 2.85
N ILE A 178 -14.15 -7.10 3.17
CA ILE A 178 -15.18 -6.61 2.22
C ILE A 178 -14.51 -6.00 0.98
N THR A 179 -13.40 -5.28 1.13
CA THR A 179 -12.74 -4.65 -0.02
C THR A 179 -12.14 -5.66 -0.98
N ASP A 180 -11.71 -6.82 -0.48
CA ASP A 180 -11.20 -7.91 -1.33
C ASP A 180 -12.36 -8.64 -2.04
N VAL A 181 -13.52 -8.73 -1.39
CA VAL A 181 -14.74 -9.27 -2.02
C VAL A 181 -15.27 -8.28 -3.06
N LEU A 182 -15.26 -6.99 -2.77
CA LEU A 182 -15.74 -5.93 -3.66
C LEU A 182 -14.82 -5.75 -4.87
N SER A 183 -13.49 -5.85 -4.68
CA SER A 183 -12.53 -5.82 -5.80
C SER A 183 -12.70 -7.03 -6.73
N LYS A 184 -13.06 -8.20 -6.18
CA LYS A 184 -13.41 -9.39 -6.97
C LYS A 184 -14.77 -9.28 -7.69
N LEU A 185 -15.69 -8.44 -7.19
CA LEU A 185 -17.01 -8.20 -7.80
C LEU A 185 -16.97 -7.25 -9.02
N ASN A 186 -15.80 -6.73 -9.40
CA ASN A 186 -15.52 -6.06 -10.68
C ASN A 186 -16.56 -4.99 -11.11
N ILE A 187 -16.90 -4.07 -10.20
CA ILE A 187 -17.92 -3.04 -10.43
C ILE A 187 -17.38 -1.81 -11.19
N LEU A 188 -16.06 -1.56 -11.18
CA LEU A 188 -15.41 -0.51 -11.96
C LEU A 188 -14.26 -1.12 -12.77
N GLY A 189 -14.58 -1.60 -13.97
CA GLY A 189 -13.62 -2.27 -14.84
C GLY A 189 -12.50 -1.34 -15.30
N THR A 190 -11.26 -1.68 -14.94
CA THR A 190 -10.07 -1.36 -15.74
C THR A 190 -9.14 -2.59 -15.72
N HIS A 191 -9.06 -3.28 -16.86
CA HIS A 191 -7.95 -4.20 -17.10
C HIS A 191 -6.78 -3.37 -17.65
N PRO A 192 -5.59 -3.40 -17.04
CA PRO A 192 -4.39 -3.11 -17.80
C PRO A 192 -4.02 -4.35 -18.63
N THR A 193 -4.07 -4.23 -19.95
CA THR A 193 -3.59 -5.27 -20.87
C THR A 193 -2.07 -5.23 -20.92
N PHE A 194 -1.40 -5.96 -20.02
CA PHE A 194 0.02 -6.23 -20.12
C PHE A 194 0.23 -7.64 -20.69
N SER A 195 1.00 -7.74 -21.79
CA SER A 195 1.50 -9.00 -22.30
C SER A 195 2.82 -9.36 -21.62
N VAL A 196 2.97 -10.64 -21.30
CA VAL A 196 4.16 -11.20 -20.66
C VAL A 196 4.98 -11.88 -21.74
N ASP A 197 6.27 -11.55 -21.84
CA ASP A 197 7.18 -12.24 -22.76
C ASP A 197 7.45 -13.69 -22.31
N ALA A 198 8.13 -14.49 -23.14
CA ALA A 198 8.46 -15.87 -22.81
C ALA A 198 9.37 -16.03 -21.56
N SER A 199 9.92 -14.93 -21.04
CA SER A 199 10.79 -14.87 -19.86
C SER A 199 10.10 -14.28 -18.63
N GLY A 200 8.80 -13.94 -18.71
CA GLY A 200 8.04 -13.42 -17.59
C GLY A 200 8.07 -11.90 -17.41
N HIS A 201 8.66 -11.14 -18.33
CA HIS A 201 8.72 -9.67 -18.23
C HIS A 201 7.51 -8.99 -18.86
N LEU A 202 7.05 -7.90 -18.24
CA LEU A 202 6.03 -7.03 -18.80
C LEU A 202 6.63 -6.29 -20.00
N ILE A 203 5.97 -6.41 -21.16
CA ILE A 203 6.38 -5.74 -22.39
C ILE A 203 5.27 -4.85 -22.94
N ASP A 204 5.67 -3.71 -23.52
CA ASP A 204 4.75 -2.86 -24.29
C ASP A 204 4.39 -3.50 -25.65
N ALA A 205 3.43 -2.92 -26.38
CA ALA A 205 3.01 -3.37 -27.71
C ALA A 205 4.13 -3.33 -28.76
N SER A 206 5.30 -2.77 -28.43
CA SER A 206 6.50 -2.70 -29.28
C SER A 206 7.60 -3.68 -28.84
N GLY A 207 7.36 -4.48 -27.79
CA GLY A 207 8.30 -5.49 -27.27
C GLY A 207 9.37 -4.95 -26.31
N ASN A 208 9.24 -3.71 -25.81
CA ASN A 208 10.21 -3.17 -24.85
C ASN A 208 9.82 -3.49 -23.41
N LEU A 209 10.82 -3.70 -22.55
CA LEU A 209 10.62 -3.94 -21.12
C LEU A 209 10.01 -2.70 -20.44
N VAL A 210 8.91 -2.93 -19.73
CA VAL A 210 8.21 -1.91 -18.95
C VAL A 210 8.13 -2.30 -17.48
N ASP A 211 8.13 -1.31 -16.60
CA ASP A 211 7.83 -1.52 -15.18
C ASP A 211 6.31 -1.74 -14.95
N ALA A 212 5.93 -2.07 -13.71
CA ALA A 212 4.53 -2.24 -13.32
C ALA A 212 3.68 -0.96 -13.44
N SER A 213 4.30 0.18 -13.73
CA SER A 213 3.66 1.48 -13.97
C SER A 213 3.61 1.83 -15.46
N GLY A 214 4.13 0.97 -16.35
CA GLY A 214 4.16 1.16 -17.81
C GLY A 214 5.33 2.00 -18.33
N ASN A 215 6.34 2.34 -17.51
CA ASN A 215 7.49 3.12 -17.96
C ASN A 215 8.57 2.22 -18.59
N ARG A 216 9.22 2.71 -19.66
CA ARG A 216 10.31 1.99 -20.34
C ARG A 216 11.58 1.93 -19.49
N ILE A 217 12.13 0.73 -19.34
CA ILE A 217 13.38 0.50 -18.57
C ILE A 217 14.59 0.50 -19.54
N PRO A 218 15.61 1.35 -19.33
CA PRO A 218 16.85 1.31 -20.11
C PRO A 218 17.66 0.03 -19.83
N LYS A 219 18.17 -0.61 -20.89
CA LYS A 219 19.05 -1.79 -20.78
C LYS A 219 20.40 -1.40 -20.17
N PRO A 220 20.84 -1.96 -19.01
CA PRO A 220 22.10 -1.57 -18.37
C PRO A 220 23.33 -2.19 -19.04
N THR A 221 24.40 -1.40 -19.19
CA THR A 221 25.74 -1.82 -19.60
C THR A 221 26.61 -2.13 -18.37
N VAL A 222 27.29 -3.27 -18.37
CA VAL A 222 28.01 -3.85 -17.23
C VAL A 222 29.51 -3.64 -17.38
N SER A 223 30.12 -2.88 -16.47
CA SER A 223 31.54 -3.00 -16.12
C SER A 223 31.71 -2.60 -14.66
N ASP A 224 32.42 -3.44 -13.87
CA ASP A 224 32.99 -3.17 -12.53
C ASP A 224 32.45 -3.97 -11.32
N ALA A 225 31.58 -4.98 -11.50
CA ALA A 225 31.12 -5.85 -10.40
C ALA A 225 31.81 -7.24 -10.32
N SER A 226 33.07 -7.36 -10.74
CA SER A 226 33.72 -8.67 -10.98
C SER A 226 34.33 -9.36 -9.75
N ASN A 227 34.42 -8.72 -8.57
CA ASN A 227 35.16 -9.29 -7.42
C ASN A 227 34.31 -9.81 -6.25
N CYS A 228 33.00 -9.99 -6.40
CA CYS A 228 32.15 -10.62 -5.37
C CYS A 228 31.32 -11.80 -5.90
N LEU A 229 31.58 -12.26 -7.12
CA LEU A 229 30.90 -13.40 -7.72
C LEU A 229 31.57 -14.70 -7.24
N ALA A 230 31.00 -15.32 -6.22
CA ALA A 230 31.21 -16.74 -6.01
C ALA A 230 30.64 -17.51 -7.21
N THR A 231 31.37 -18.53 -7.65
CA THR A 231 31.11 -19.40 -8.80
C THR A 231 29.63 -19.79 -8.96
N THR A 232 29.02 -19.30 -10.05
CA THR A 232 27.70 -19.76 -10.51
C THR A 232 27.77 -21.22 -10.96
N GLY A 233 27.50 -22.13 -10.03
CA GLY A 233 26.87 -23.41 -10.37
C GLY A 233 25.44 -23.16 -10.86
N ASN A 234 24.83 -24.16 -11.51
CA ASN A 234 23.43 -24.12 -11.95
C ASN A 234 22.52 -23.46 -10.90
N PRO A 235 21.54 -22.61 -11.29
CA PRO A 235 20.66 -21.93 -10.35
C PRO A 235 19.83 -22.96 -9.60
N THR A 236 20.25 -23.27 -8.37
CA THR A 236 19.51 -24.12 -7.45
C THR A 236 18.57 -23.26 -6.63
N ASP A 237 17.35 -23.74 -6.41
CA ASP A 237 16.39 -23.05 -5.55
C ASP A 237 16.96 -22.84 -4.14
N GLU A 238 16.79 -21.62 -3.63
CA GLU A 238 17.22 -21.23 -2.29
C GLU A 238 16.14 -20.40 -1.61
N VAL A 239 16.29 -20.23 -0.29
CA VAL A 239 15.44 -19.29 0.47
C VAL A 239 16.02 -17.90 0.40
N PHE A 240 15.19 -16.92 0.09
CA PHE A 240 15.54 -15.51 0.18
C PHE A 240 14.45 -14.70 0.89
N ASN A 241 14.87 -13.65 1.60
CA ASN A 241 13.97 -12.77 2.36
C ASN A 241 13.81 -11.42 1.64
N VAL A 242 12.57 -11.00 1.44
CA VAL A 242 12.19 -9.65 1.05
C VAL A 242 12.00 -8.83 2.32
N SER A 243 12.88 -7.85 2.54
CA SER A 243 13.01 -7.21 3.87
C SER A 243 11.99 -6.11 4.19
N ASN A 244 11.18 -5.68 3.21
CA ASN A 244 10.23 -4.59 3.43
C ASN A 244 9.04 -5.11 4.24
N ASN A 245 8.91 -4.69 5.50
CA ASN A 245 7.86 -5.15 6.42
C ASN A 245 6.48 -4.51 6.15
N VAL A 246 5.97 -4.67 4.92
CA VAL A 246 4.78 -3.98 4.40
C VAL A 246 3.73 -4.93 3.81
N TYR A 247 3.99 -6.25 3.85
CA TYR A 247 3.16 -7.26 3.19
C TYR A 247 2.30 -8.02 4.21
N THR A 248 1.02 -8.20 3.90
CA THR A 248 0.14 -9.19 4.57
C THR A 248 0.47 -10.61 4.10
N TYR A 249 -0.12 -11.63 4.73
CA TYR A 249 0.06 -13.02 4.29
C TYR A 249 -0.43 -13.25 2.85
N SER A 250 -1.53 -12.60 2.45
CA SER A 250 -2.03 -12.66 1.06
C SER A 250 -1.08 -11.96 0.09
N ASP A 251 -0.54 -10.80 0.46
CA ASP A 251 0.43 -10.07 -0.36
C ASP A 251 1.70 -10.91 -0.55
N ALA A 252 2.15 -11.61 0.49
CA ALA A 252 3.36 -12.41 0.49
C ALA A 252 3.36 -13.53 -0.57
N GLN A 253 2.20 -14.15 -0.81
CA GLN A 253 2.04 -15.14 -1.88
C GLN A 253 2.28 -14.52 -3.26
N ALA A 254 1.74 -13.32 -3.50
CA ALA A 254 1.95 -12.59 -4.74
C ALA A 254 3.41 -12.13 -4.91
N VAL A 255 4.04 -11.69 -3.83
CA VAL A 255 5.47 -11.29 -3.82
C VAL A 255 6.36 -12.43 -4.26
N CYS A 256 6.22 -13.64 -3.68
CA CYS A 256 7.04 -14.76 -4.14
C CYS A 256 6.75 -15.16 -5.57
N LYS A 257 5.47 -15.15 -5.98
CA LYS A 257 5.07 -15.48 -7.35
C LYS A 257 5.70 -14.54 -8.38
N MET A 258 5.86 -13.26 -8.06
CA MET A 258 6.56 -12.27 -8.89
C MET A 258 8.00 -12.70 -9.23
N TYR A 259 8.67 -13.37 -8.29
CA TYR A 259 10.01 -13.90 -8.46
C TYR A 259 10.05 -15.33 -9.02
N GLY A 260 8.93 -15.86 -9.52
CA GLY A 260 8.84 -17.26 -9.93
C GLY A 260 9.04 -18.25 -8.77
N ALA A 261 8.86 -17.78 -7.55
CA ALA A 261 9.07 -18.51 -6.31
C ALA A 261 7.74 -18.79 -5.59
N LYS A 262 7.81 -19.61 -4.55
CA LYS A 262 6.70 -19.86 -3.62
C LYS A 262 7.08 -19.41 -2.22
N LEU A 263 6.11 -19.29 -1.32
CA LEU A 263 6.43 -19.08 0.09
C LEU A 263 7.31 -20.24 0.59
N ALA A 264 8.37 -19.89 1.32
CA ALA A 264 9.26 -20.89 1.88
C ALA A 264 8.58 -21.63 3.04
N THR A 265 8.72 -22.95 3.04
CA THR A 265 8.30 -23.82 4.15
C THR A 265 9.27 -23.71 5.33
N TYR A 266 8.84 -24.16 6.52
CA TYR A 266 9.72 -24.22 7.69
C TYR A 266 11.00 -25.02 7.40
N ASP A 267 10.87 -26.21 6.82
CA ASP A 267 12.01 -27.09 6.52
C ASP A 267 13.03 -26.42 5.60
N GLN A 268 12.58 -25.64 4.62
CA GLN A 268 13.47 -24.90 3.71
C GLN A 268 14.21 -23.78 4.44
N ILE A 269 13.54 -23.09 5.37
CA ILE A 269 14.14 -22.03 6.19
C ILE A 269 15.14 -22.62 7.19
N GLU A 270 14.82 -23.77 7.78
CA GLU A 270 15.72 -24.50 8.65
C GLU A 270 16.96 -25.00 7.90
N GLN A 271 16.81 -25.51 6.67
CA GLN A 271 17.94 -25.84 5.81
C GLN A 271 18.79 -24.61 5.46
N ALA A 272 18.14 -23.46 5.19
CA ALA A 272 18.86 -22.21 4.96
C ALA A 272 19.66 -21.81 6.21
N TYR A 273 19.08 -21.90 7.40
CA TYR A 273 19.76 -21.68 8.68
C TYR A 273 20.96 -22.61 8.86
N GLN A 274 20.80 -23.92 8.62
CA GLN A 274 21.89 -24.91 8.71
C GLN A 274 23.06 -24.60 7.76
N LYS A 275 22.78 -23.95 6.63
CA LYS A 275 23.77 -23.48 5.64
C LYS A 275 24.33 -22.08 5.94
N GLY A 276 24.02 -21.50 7.11
CA GLY A 276 24.53 -20.19 7.52
C GLY A 276 23.61 -19.01 7.20
N GLY A 277 22.38 -19.25 6.74
CA GLY A 277 21.39 -18.21 6.50
C GLY A 277 21.07 -17.41 7.76
N GLU A 278 21.12 -16.08 7.66
CA GLU A 278 20.70 -15.13 8.68
C GLU A 278 20.23 -13.84 8.02
N TRP A 279 19.06 -13.36 8.43
CA TRP A 279 18.55 -12.08 7.94
C TRP A 279 17.82 -11.25 9.00
N CYS A 280 17.58 -11.79 10.20
CA CYS A 280 17.06 -11.04 11.35
C CYS A 280 15.80 -10.20 11.04
N ASN A 281 14.96 -10.69 10.12
CA ASN A 281 13.76 -9.98 9.67
C ASN A 281 12.61 -10.96 9.47
N TYR A 282 11.49 -10.72 10.15
CA TYR A 282 10.30 -11.55 9.99
C TYR A 282 9.85 -11.57 8.54
N GLY A 283 9.69 -12.76 7.99
CA GLY A 283 9.10 -12.97 6.67
C GLY A 283 7.92 -13.92 6.75
N TRP A 284 6.81 -13.57 6.09
CA TRP A 284 5.72 -14.51 5.84
C TRP A 284 6.24 -15.75 5.10
N SER A 285 5.80 -16.91 5.55
CA SER A 285 6.21 -18.26 5.15
C SER A 285 4.98 -19.14 4.96
N ASP A 286 5.17 -20.31 4.35
CA ASP A 286 4.07 -21.22 4.06
C ASP A 286 3.29 -21.61 5.34
N GLY A 287 1.96 -21.77 5.21
CA GLY A 287 1.07 -22.07 6.35
C GLY A 287 0.77 -20.90 7.30
N GLN A 288 0.78 -19.65 6.82
CA GLN A 288 0.56 -18.43 7.63
C GLN A 288 1.52 -18.32 8.83
N MET A 289 2.76 -18.76 8.60
CA MET A 289 3.84 -18.64 9.56
C MET A 289 4.66 -17.39 9.25
N ALA A 290 5.29 -16.79 10.24
CA ALA A 290 6.30 -15.76 10.04
C ALA A 290 7.60 -16.18 10.72
N PHE A 291 8.68 -16.31 9.94
CA PHE A 291 9.96 -16.83 10.42
C PHE A 291 11.16 -15.96 10.07
N PHE A 292 12.22 -16.07 10.86
CA PHE A 292 13.56 -15.59 10.52
C PHE A 292 14.66 -16.41 11.24
N PRO A 293 15.79 -16.71 10.58
CA PRO A 293 16.90 -17.44 11.17
C PRO A 293 17.97 -16.50 11.75
N THR A 294 18.59 -16.95 12.85
CA THR A 294 19.69 -16.24 13.53
C THR A 294 20.80 -17.21 13.89
N GLN A 295 22.03 -16.95 13.42
CA GLN A 295 23.21 -17.76 13.72
C GLN A 295 23.65 -17.63 15.19
N LYS A 296 24.18 -18.72 15.75
CA LYS A 296 24.67 -18.75 17.15
C LYS A 296 25.83 -17.77 17.37
N SER A 297 26.71 -17.62 16.38
CA SER A 297 27.81 -16.65 16.40
C SER A 297 27.30 -15.22 16.51
N THR A 298 26.35 -14.83 15.66
CA THR A 298 25.67 -13.53 15.67
C THR A 298 24.99 -13.27 17.00
N TRP A 299 24.17 -14.20 17.48
CA TRP A 299 23.51 -14.09 18.78
C TRP A 299 24.51 -13.91 19.94
N THR A 300 25.62 -14.65 19.93
CA THR A 300 26.64 -14.56 20.99
C THR A 300 27.32 -13.19 21.02
N LYS A 301 27.58 -12.59 19.85
CA LYS A 301 28.07 -11.20 19.76
C LYS A 301 27.05 -10.22 20.34
N LEU A 302 25.78 -10.37 19.98
CA LEU A 302 24.68 -9.52 20.48
C LEU A 302 24.52 -9.61 22.01
N GLN A 303 24.76 -10.79 22.61
CA GLN A 303 24.73 -10.93 24.07
C GLN A 303 25.86 -10.17 24.78
N ALA A 304 27.00 -9.98 24.12
CA ALA A 304 28.15 -9.26 24.67
C ALA A 304 28.04 -7.72 24.51
N THR A 305 27.08 -7.25 23.70
CA THR A 305 26.85 -5.82 23.48
C THR A 305 25.64 -5.35 24.29
N ASP A 306 25.85 -4.41 25.21
CA ASP A 306 24.75 -3.82 25.97
C ASP A 306 23.78 -3.09 25.03
N ASN A 307 22.49 -3.14 25.36
CA ASN A 307 21.35 -2.65 24.55
C ASN A 307 21.00 -3.45 23.27
N HIS A 308 21.80 -4.45 22.87
CA HIS A 308 21.53 -5.26 21.67
C HIS A 308 21.19 -6.74 21.96
N LYS A 309 21.08 -7.11 23.23
CA LYS A 309 20.86 -8.51 23.68
C LYS A 309 19.55 -9.13 23.16
N ASN A 310 18.57 -8.30 22.82
CA ASN A 310 17.25 -8.74 22.34
C ASN A 310 17.10 -8.64 20.82
N ASP A 311 18.11 -8.15 20.11
CA ASP A 311 18.08 -8.07 18.66
C ASP A 311 18.17 -9.50 18.08
N CYS A 312 17.49 -9.71 16.95
CA CYS A 312 17.53 -10.98 16.22
C CYS A 312 17.11 -12.23 17.03
N GLY A 313 16.31 -12.09 18.09
CA GLY A 313 15.71 -13.22 18.81
C GLY A 313 16.75 -14.18 19.41
N ARG A 314 16.53 -15.49 19.26
CA ARG A 314 17.40 -16.57 19.77
C ARG A 314 18.10 -17.33 18.64
N PRO A 315 19.15 -18.11 18.91
CA PRO A 315 19.76 -18.95 17.89
C PRO A 315 18.75 -19.94 17.30
N GLY A 316 18.78 -20.13 15.98
CA GLY A 316 17.88 -21.02 15.25
C GLY A 316 16.84 -20.27 14.41
N VAL A 317 15.76 -20.98 14.03
CA VAL A 317 14.60 -20.40 13.34
C VAL A 317 13.63 -19.83 14.38
N ASN A 318 13.43 -18.52 14.34
CA ASN A 318 12.54 -17.78 15.22
C ASN A 318 11.20 -17.51 14.54
N GLY A 319 10.14 -17.42 15.34
CA GLY A 319 8.80 -17.10 14.87
C GLY A 319 7.83 -18.28 14.96
N GLY A 320 6.72 -18.21 14.24
CA GLY A 320 5.65 -19.19 14.33
C GLY A 320 4.37 -18.76 13.61
N PHE A 321 3.26 -19.44 13.93
CA PHE A 321 1.95 -19.12 13.39
C PHE A 321 1.48 -17.75 13.87
N ILE A 322 0.99 -16.94 12.94
CA ILE A 322 0.46 -15.61 13.23
C ILE A 322 -1.03 -15.63 12.98
N ALA A 323 -1.83 -15.50 14.04
CA ALA A 323 -3.30 -15.60 13.93
C ALA A 323 -3.92 -14.51 13.05
N ASN A 324 -3.33 -13.31 13.04
CA ASN A 324 -3.79 -12.20 12.21
C ASN A 324 -3.01 -12.14 10.88
N PRO A 325 -3.60 -12.52 9.73
CA PRO A 325 -2.92 -12.52 8.44
C PRO A 325 -2.64 -11.10 7.90
N TYR A 326 -3.23 -10.07 8.50
CA TYR A 326 -3.08 -8.68 8.06
C TYR A 326 -1.87 -7.96 8.66
N ILE A 327 -1.13 -8.62 9.56
CA ILE A 327 0.12 -8.05 10.09
C ILE A 327 1.11 -7.86 8.93
N LYS A 328 1.85 -6.76 8.98
CA LYS A 328 2.82 -6.41 7.95
C LYS A 328 4.20 -6.94 8.32
N PHE A 329 4.71 -7.87 7.51
CA PHE A 329 6.04 -8.44 7.60
C PHE A 329 6.72 -8.42 6.23
N GLY A 330 7.99 -8.81 6.20
CA GLY A 330 8.69 -9.17 4.98
C GLY A 330 8.14 -10.48 4.41
N VAL A 331 8.87 -11.09 3.48
CA VAL A 331 8.44 -12.33 2.84
C VAL A 331 9.62 -13.29 2.69
N ASN A 332 9.45 -14.55 3.10
CA ASN A 332 10.41 -15.61 2.84
C ASN A 332 9.95 -16.40 1.60
N CYS A 333 10.72 -16.31 0.52
CA CYS A 333 10.44 -17.01 -0.72
C CYS A 333 11.44 -18.16 -0.93
N TYR A 334 11.01 -19.20 -1.61
CA TYR A 334 11.83 -20.33 -2.05
C TYR A 334 11.73 -20.49 -3.56
N GLY A 335 12.88 -20.37 -4.23
CA GLY A 335 13.00 -20.45 -5.68
C GLY A 335 14.35 -19.90 -6.13
N GLN A 336 14.47 -19.56 -7.41
CA GLN A 336 15.67 -18.92 -7.92
C GLN A 336 15.75 -17.48 -7.41
N LYS A 337 16.72 -17.21 -6.54
CA LYS A 337 16.94 -15.87 -6.00
C LYS A 337 17.38 -14.92 -7.12
N PRO A 338 16.77 -13.72 -7.22
CA PRO A 338 17.19 -12.72 -8.19
C PRO A 338 18.66 -12.34 -8.02
N LYS A 339 19.29 -11.93 -9.12
CA LYS A 339 20.65 -11.35 -9.06
C LYS A 339 20.61 -10.06 -8.22
N PRO A 340 21.61 -9.84 -7.35
CA PRO A 340 21.64 -8.67 -6.49
C PRO A 340 21.75 -7.38 -7.31
N THR A 341 21.05 -6.33 -6.89
CA THR A 341 21.24 -4.97 -7.41
C THR A 341 22.47 -4.32 -6.78
N ALA A 342 22.93 -3.18 -7.32
CA ALA A 342 24.03 -2.42 -6.73
C ALA A 342 23.74 -2.02 -5.27
N ASP A 343 22.50 -1.59 -4.99
CA ASP A 343 22.06 -1.23 -3.64
C ASP A 343 22.05 -2.43 -2.68
N ASP A 344 21.68 -3.61 -3.16
CA ASP A 344 21.72 -4.84 -2.36
C ASP A 344 23.16 -5.19 -1.96
N LEU A 345 24.12 -5.01 -2.87
CA LEU A 345 25.54 -5.22 -2.60
C LEU A 345 26.08 -4.21 -1.58
N VAL A 346 25.71 -2.93 -1.68
CA VAL A 346 26.08 -1.90 -0.69
C VAL A 346 25.53 -2.27 0.70
N LYS A 347 24.24 -2.66 0.79
CA LYS A 347 23.61 -3.08 2.05
C LYS A 347 24.24 -4.35 2.61
N MET A 348 24.58 -5.31 1.76
CA MET A 348 25.27 -6.54 2.16
C MET A 348 26.65 -6.23 2.74
N ASN A 349 27.44 -5.39 2.07
CA ASN A 349 28.78 -5.01 2.53
C ASN A 349 28.73 -4.22 3.85
N ALA A 350 27.73 -3.34 4.01
CA ALA A 350 27.52 -2.63 5.29
C ALA A 350 27.28 -3.62 6.45
N ARG A 351 26.47 -4.67 6.22
CA ARG A 351 26.14 -5.70 7.22
C ARG A 351 27.31 -6.63 7.59
N GLN A 352 28.40 -6.65 6.83
CA GLN A 352 29.59 -7.44 7.19
C GLN A 352 30.24 -6.93 8.49
N ASN A 353 30.19 -5.63 8.73
CA ASN A 353 30.84 -4.98 9.88
C ASN A 353 29.86 -4.50 10.94
N THR A 354 28.58 -4.29 10.60
CA THR A 354 27.52 -3.91 11.54
C THR A 354 26.40 -4.95 11.55
N VAL A 355 26.33 -5.70 12.65
CA VAL A 355 25.36 -6.81 12.84
C VAL A 355 23.94 -6.27 13.13
N TYR A 356 23.81 -5.00 13.49
CA TYR A 356 22.57 -4.36 13.90
C TYR A 356 22.49 -2.91 13.36
N PRO A 357 21.27 -2.35 13.21
CA PRO A 357 21.09 -0.93 12.92
C PRO A 357 21.70 -0.09 14.04
N GLN A 358 22.54 0.89 13.72
CA GLN A 358 23.12 1.80 14.71
C GLN A 358 21.99 2.53 15.45
N SER A 359 22.04 2.55 16.78
CA SER A 359 21.05 3.29 17.57
C SER A 359 21.20 4.79 17.32
N ALA A 360 20.18 5.59 17.63
CA ALA A 360 20.29 7.04 17.54
C ALA A 360 21.46 7.58 18.38
N ALA A 361 21.75 6.95 19.52
CA ALA A 361 22.90 7.27 20.36
C ALA A 361 24.24 6.90 19.69
N ASP A 362 24.31 5.76 18.99
CA ASP A 362 25.51 5.36 18.25
C ASP A 362 25.78 6.30 17.07
N ILE A 363 24.73 6.70 16.35
CA ILE A 363 24.82 7.67 15.25
C ILE A 363 25.30 9.03 15.79
N GLU A 364 24.76 9.47 16.94
CA GLU A 364 25.19 10.71 17.58
C GLU A 364 26.66 10.63 18.04
N MET A 365 27.07 9.51 18.62
CA MET A 365 28.45 9.26 19.06
C MET A 365 29.43 9.20 17.88
N GLU A 366 29.07 8.51 16.80
CA GLU A 366 29.85 8.44 15.55
C GLU A 366 30.00 9.83 14.92
N ASN A 367 28.92 10.63 14.90
CA ASN A 367 28.97 12.02 14.43
C ASN A 367 29.91 12.87 15.28
N LYS A 368 29.89 12.72 16.61
CA LYS A 368 30.82 13.39 17.53
C LYS A 368 32.26 12.95 17.28
N ILE A 369 32.51 11.65 17.13
CA ILE A 369 33.85 11.10 16.83
C ILE A 369 34.36 11.64 15.49
N ASN A 370 33.52 11.68 14.45
CA ASN A 370 33.90 12.21 13.14
C ASN A 370 34.21 13.72 13.17
N GLN A 371 33.47 14.50 13.97
CA GLN A 371 33.82 15.91 14.23
C GLN A 371 35.17 16.05 14.94
N TRP A 372 35.46 15.15 15.88
CA TRP A 372 36.69 15.16 16.67
C TRP A 372 37.91 14.62 15.92
N LYS A 373 37.70 13.74 14.94
CA LYS A 373 38.76 13.05 14.19
C LYS A 373 39.80 13.99 13.57
N ASN A 374 39.37 15.18 13.15
CA ASN A 374 40.23 16.20 12.54
C ASN A 374 40.60 17.35 13.49
N THR A 375 40.12 17.34 14.73
CA THR A 375 40.32 18.42 15.72
C THR A 375 41.05 17.96 16.98
N VAL A 376 41.16 16.66 17.20
CA VAL A 376 41.90 16.07 18.33
C VAL A 376 43.36 15.89 17.96
N SER A 377 44.25 16.56 18.68
CA SER A 377 45.69 16.35 18.63
C SER A 377 46.11 15.41 19.77
N LEU A 378 46.94 14.42 19.44
CA LEU A 378 47.57 13.56 20.43
C LEU A 378 48.87 14.21 20.92
N ASN A 379 49.08 14.23 22.24
CA ASN A 379 50.36 14.65 22.81
C ASN A 379 51.40 13.54 22.66
N SER A 380 52.65 13.93 22.42
CA SER A 380 53.76 12.99 22.45
C SER A 380 53.98 12.44 23.87
N TYR A 381 54.48 11.21 23.98
CA TYR A 381 54.80 10.59 25.26
C TYR A 381 55.75 11.45 26.12
N ASN A 382 56.72 12.11 25.49
CA ASN A 382 57.51 13.20 26.09
C ASN A 382 58.07 14.12 24.99
N ASN A 383 58.93 15.08 25.38
CA ASN A 383 59.52 16.07 24.47
C ASN A 383 60.50 15.48 23.44
N LYS A 384 60.77 14.17 23.46
CA LYS A 384 61.75 13.49 22.61
C LYS A 384 61.21 12.25 21.90
N THR A 385 60.08 11.70 22.34
CA THR A 385 59.53 10.43 21.82
C THR A 385 58.02 10.49 21.73
N TRP A 386 57.48 9.97 20.62
CA TRP A 386 56.05 9.96 20.32
C TRP A 386 55.29 8.91 21.15
N SER A 387 55.84 7.70 21.26
CA SER A 387 55.32 6.56 22.03
C SER A 387 56.44 5.96 22.89
N GLN A 388 56.09 5.33 24.02
CA GLN A 388 57.02 4.55 24.86
C GLN A 388 57.05 3.05 24.52
N TYR A 389 56.21 2.65 23.55
CA TYR A 389 56.04 1.28 23.07
C TYR A 389 56.21 1.25 21.56
#